data_AF-H8H3C9-F1
#
_entry.id   AF-H8H3C9-F1
#
_cell.length_a   1.000
_cell.length_b   1.000
_cell.length_c   1.000
_cell.angle_alpha   90.00
_cell.angle_beta   90.00
_cell.angle_gamma   90.00
#
_symmetry.space_group_name_H-M   'P 1'
#
loop_
_entity.id
_entity.type
_entity.pdbx_description
1 polymer ?
#
loop_
_entity_poly.entity_id
_entity_poly.type
_entity_poly.pdbx_seq_one_letter_code
_entity_poly.pdbx_strand_id
1 'polypeptide(L)'
;MRTLATDGDTARALRAYFEKRKQPGSHIAGLELNGDVAYLAVTRQGLTEAFVVELSPLPTRPFGHDLALGPVQREQQGPVHCEVSPAFLKHLSPLSPMFTTPEGEAWRSRATAHAQRQARSQKGDVLLGTYGSARGCISYDEEAKNAFKADSIRYLKRLAKALDYPTAEGRPHAVTWNAGGVAVSGEAMLHLQVDAGLIVMVEVFASGTSGRTSPSGTAIMWRFENSTGKGNRYPHPNQWPLWSLSVPELARAIRDEAARFLSRPAQVPALPTALPVAS
;
A
#
# COMPACT_ATOMS: atom_id res chain seq x y z
N MET A 1 6.82 -0.82 -32.87
CA MET A 1 6.96 -1.53 -31.58
C MET A 1 8.35 -2.16 -31.54
N ARG A 2 9.14 -1.91 -30.50
CA ARG A 2 10.51 -2.45 -30.37
C ARG A 2 10.51 -3.57 -29.35
N THR A 3 11.19 -4.67 -29.64
CA THR A 3 11.29 -5.81 -28.73
C THR A 3 12.69 -5.91 -28.13
N LEU A 4 12.78 -6.44 -26.92
CA LEU A 4 14.02 -6.61 -26.16
C LEU A 4 14.03 -7.99 -25.52
N ALA A 5 14.99 -8.83 -25.93
CA ALA A 5 15.29 -10.07 -25.21
C ALA A 5 15.94 -9.73 -23.88
N THR A 6 15.37 -10.26 -22.79
CA THR A 6 15.87 -9.99 -21.43
C THR A 6 16.77 -11.09 -20.87
N ASP A 7 16.67 -12.31 -21.41
CA ASP A 7 17.37 -13.50 -20.91
C ASP A 7 17.23 -13.69 -19.38
N GLY A 8 16.10 -13.26 -18.81
CA GLY A 8 15.83 -13.31 -17.37
C GLY A 8 16.41 -12.15 -16.54
N ASP A 9 17.10 -11.19 -17.16
CA ASP A 9 17.62 -9.98 -16.51
C ASP A 9 17.20 -8.72 -17.26
N THR A 10 15.97 -8.29 -16.99
CA THR A 10 15.34 -7.11 -17.57
C THR A 10 16.15 -5.83 -17.36
N ALA A 11 16.70 -5.63 -16.16
CA ALA A 11 17.42 -4.40 -15.83
C ALA A 11 18.71 -4.27 -16.65
N ARG A 12 19.49 -5.35 -16.76
CA ARG A 12 20.71 -5.39 -17.57
C ARG A 12 20.39 -5.23 -19.06
N ALA A 13 19.36 -5.91 -19.56
CA ALA A 13 18.96 -5.82 -20.95
C ALA A 13 18.52 -4.40 -21.34
N LEU A 14 17.71 -3.75 -20.50
CA LEU A 14 17.26 -2.37 -20.72
C LEU A 14 18.44 -1.41 -20.69
N ARG A 15 19.34 -1.54 -19.70
CA ARG A 15 20.56 -0.71 -19.63
C ARG A 15 21.38 -0.85 -20.91
N ALA A 16 21.69 -2.07 -21.34
CA ALA A 16 22.44 -2.31 -22.56
C ALA A 16 21.73 -1.78 -23.81
N TYR A 17 20.40 -1.90 -23.87
CA TYR A 17 19.57 -1.39 -24.96
C TYR A 17 19.63 0.14 -25.08
N PHE A 18 19.52 0.86 -23.96
CA PHE A 18 19.54 2.32 -23.94
C PHE A 18 20.96 2.89 -24.06
N GLU A 19 21.98 2.21 -23.54
CA GLU A 19 23.38 2.62 -23.74
C GLU A 19 23.76 2.67 -25.23
N LYS A 20 23.26 1.73 -26.03
CA LYS A 20 23.48 1.71 -27.49
C LYS A 20 22.71 2.80 -28.24
N ARG A 21 21.72 3.44 -27.61
CA ARG A 21 20.76 4.35 -28.26
C ARG A 21 20.74 5.75 -27.66
N LYS A 22 21.51 5.99 -26.59
CA LYS A 22 21.64 7.31 -25.99
C LYS A 22 22.28 8.28 -27.00
N GLN A 23 21.91 9.55 -26.90
CA GLN A 23 22.55 10.58 -27.68
C GLN A 23 24.04 10.69 -27.32
N PRO A 24 24.91 11.05 -28.28
CA PRO A 24 26.31 11.35 -27.98
C PRO A 24 26.42 12.40 -26.85
N GLY A 25 27.31 12.15 -25.89
CA GLY A 25 27.48 13.03 -24.72
C GLY A 25 26.46 12.82 -23.59
N SER A 26 25.46 11.95 -23.75
CA SER A 26 24.57 11.54 -22.66
C SER A 26 25.10 10.32 -21.89
N HIS A 27 24.70 10.15 -20.63
CA HIS A 27 24.96 8.93 -19.84
C HIS A 27 23.75 8.55 -18.97
N ILE A 28 23.58 7.25 -18.73
CA ILE A 28 22.49 6.72 -17.89
C ILE A 28 22.98 6.65 -16.43
N ALA A 29 22.62 7.66 -15.64
CA ALA A 29 22.99 7.76 -14.23
C ALA A 29 22.23 6.75 -13.35
N GLY A 30 21.00 6.39 -13.74
CA GLY A 30 20.14 5.47 -12.98
C GLY A 30 19.12 4.77 -13.87
N LEU A 31 18.75 3.56 -13.46
CA LEU A 31 17.68 2.77 -14.06
C LEU A 31 16.93 2.06 -12.93
N GLU A 32 15.61 2.25 -12.88
CA GLU A 32 14.73 1.59 -11.92
C GLU A 32 13.55 0.94 -12.64
N LEU A 33 13.12 -0.22 -12.16
CA LEU A 33 11.97 -0.95 -12.67
C LEU A 33 10.89 -0.96 -11.60
N ASN A 34 9.66 -0.68 -12.01
CA ASN A 34 8.49 -0.87 -11.18
C ASN A 34 7.35 -1.48 -12.02
N GLY A 35 7.16 -2.78 -11.87
CA GLY A 35 6.17 -3.53 -12.66
C GLY A 35 6.40 -3.40 -14.16
N ASP A 36 5.42 -2.83 -14.84
CA ASP A 36 5.38 -2.58 -16.29
C ASP A 36 6.01 -1.24 -16.69
N VAL A 37 6.79 -0.60 -15.83
CA VAL A 37 7.42 0.71 -16.10
C VAL A 37 8.91 0.67 -15.79
N ALA A 38 9.72 1.20 -16.71
CA ALA A 38 11.13 1.53 -16.48
C ALA A 38 11.34 3.04 -16.39
N TYR A 39 12.00 3.48 -15.32
CA TYR A 39 12.44 4.85 -15.13
C TYR A 39 13.94 4.96 -15.40
N LEU A 40 14.33 5.96 -16.19
CA LEU A 40 15.70 6.22 -16.59
C LEU A 40 16.11 7.62 -16.13
N ALA A 41 17.19 7.72 -15.37
CA ALA A 41 17.83 8.99 -15.07
C ALA A 41 18.96 9.20 -16.08
N VAL A 42 18.78 10.15 -17.01
CA VAL A 42 19.72 10.40 -18.10
C VAL A 42 20.31 11.79 -17.96
N THR A 43 21.64 11.84 -17.88
CA THR A 43 22.38 13.09 -17.81
C THR A 43 22.76 13.54 -19.21
N ARG A 44 22.48 14.81 -19.52
CA ARG A 44 22.91 15.49 -20.74
C ARG A 44 23.32 16.91 -20.38
N GLN A 45 24.48 17.35 -20.87
CA GLN A 45 24.99 18.71 -20.61
C GLN A 45 25.04 19.08 -19.11
N GLY A 46 25.40 18.13 -18.25
CA GLY A 46 25.51 18.34 -16.80
C GLY A 46 24.19 18.33 -16.02
N LEU A 47 23.05 18.12 -16.69
CA LEU A 47 21.74 18.01 -16.05
C LEU A 47 21.15 16.62 -16.25
N THR A 48 20.63 16.04 -15.19
CA THR A 48 20.00 14.72 -15.18
C THR A 48 18.48 14.85 -15.15
N GLU A 49 17.82 14.24 -16.14
CA GLU A 49 16.37 14.25 -16.30
C GLU A 49 15.80 12.83 -16.20
N ALA A 50 14.51 12.70 -15.85
CA ALA A 50 13.81 11.42 -15.83
C ALA A 50 13.07 11.15 -17.15
N PHE A 51 13.23 9.93 -17.65
CA PHE A 51 12.50 9.38 -18.78
C PHE A 51 11.78 8.11 -18.35
N VAL A 52 10.64 7.84 -18.99
CA VAL A 52 9.85 6.64 -18.73
C VAL A 52 9.58 5.85 -19.98
N VAL A 53 9.55 4.54 -19.78
CA VAL A 53 9.30 3.55 -20.82
C VAL A 53 8.35 2.51 -20.25
N GLU A 54 7.17 2.41 -20.85
CA GLU A 54 6.23 1.32 -20.58
C GLU A 54 6.78 0.00 -21.15
N LEU A 55 6.62 -1.07 -20.39
CA LEU A 55 7.12 -2.41 -20.65
C LEU A 55 5.91 -3.33 -20.76
N SER A 56 5.71 -3.94 -21.93
CA SER A 56 4.70 -4.98 -22.08
C SER A 56 5.39 -6.34 -22.21
N PRO A 57 5.15 -7.29 -21.28
CA PRO A 57 5.65 -8.63 -21.44
C PRO A 57 5.03 -9.27 -22.67
N LEU A 58 5.87 -9.84 -23.52
CA LEU A 58 5.42 -10.67 -24.64
C LEU A 58 5.23 -12.10 -24.13
N PRO A 59 4.23 -12.85 -24.62
CA PRO A 59 4.08 -14.26 -24.28
C PRO A 59 5.33 -15.03 -24.72
N THR A 60 5.96 -15.75 -23.79
CA THR A 60 7.34 -16.22 -24.00
C THR A 60 7.56 -17.71 -24.16
N ARG A 61 8.65 -17.96 -24.88
CA ARG A 61 9.47 -19.16 -24.92
C ARG A 61 9.88 -19.62 -23.51
N PRO A 62 10.33 -20.88 -23.36
CA PRO A 62 10.58 -21.51 -22.06
C PRO A 62 11.64 -20.85 -21.13
N PHE A 63 12.47 -19.91 -21.62
CA PHE A 63 13.46 -19.21 -20.80
C PHE A 63 13.56 -17.73 -21.20
N GLY A 64 13.04 -16.82 -20.37
CA GLY A 64 13.15 -15.37 -20.51
C GLY A 64 11.89 -14.68 -21.06
N HIS A 65 11.63 -13.45 -20.59
CA HIS A 65 10.54 -12.62 -21.09
C HIS A 65 11.04 -11.63 -22.15
N ASP A 66 10.62 -11.76 -23.41
CA ASP A 66 10.81 -10.69 -24.39
C ASP A 66 9.90 -9.53 -23.99
N LEU A 67 10.44 -8.31 -23.98
CA LEU A 67 9.68 -7.11 -23.64
C LEU A 67 9.40 -6.31 -24.89
N ALA A 68 8.15 -5.92 -25.08
CA ALA A 68 7.83 -4.81 -25.96
C ALA A 68 8.03 -3.50 -25.20
N LEU A 69 8.81 -2.60 -25.81
CA LEU A 69 9.07 -1.28 -25.27
C LEU A 69 8.11 -0.27 -25.92
N GLY A 70 7.40 0.46 -25.07
CA GLY A 70 6.68 1.67 -25.43
C GLY A 70 7.61 2.78 -25.93
N PRO A 71 7.06 3.89 -26.41
CA PRO A 71 7.86 5.07 -26.73
C PRO A 71 8.58 5.58 -25.47
N VAL A 72 9.81 6.05 -25.64
CA VAL A 72 10.51 6.75 -24.55
C VAL A 72 9.88 8.12 -24.40
N GLN A 73 9.22 8.35 -23.28
CA GLN A 73 8.54 9.60 -22.97
C GLN A 73 9.33 10.37 -21.90
N ARG A 74 9.28 11.69 -21.96
CA ARG A 74 9.61 12.51 -20.78
C ARG A 74 8.55 12.26 -19.73
N GLU A 75 8.91 12.25 -18.46
CA GLU A 75 7.94 11.88 -17.41
C GLU A 75 6.71 12.79 -17.32
N GLN A 76 6.82 14.04 -17.78
CA GLN A 76 5.68 14.95 -17.88
C GLN A 76 4.58 14.45 -18.84
N GLN A 77 4.92 13.52 -19.73
CA GLN A 77 4.05 12.91 -20.75
C GLN A 77 3.74 11.44 -20.43
N GLY A 78 4.33 10.89 -19.37
CA GLY A 78 4.20 9.50 -18.95
C GLY A 78 2.91 9.24 -18.17
N PRO A 79 2.62 7.97 -17.83
CA PRO A 79 1.48 7.61 -17.01
C PRO A 79 1.51 8.35 -15.65
N VAL A 80 0.34 8.57 -15.04
CA VAL A 80 0.17 9.36 -13.80
C VAL A 80 1.04 8.87 -12.61
N HIS A 81 1.55 7.64 -12.68
CA HIS A 81 2.30 6.95 -11.65
C HIS A 81 3.76 7.41 -11.57
N CYS A 82 4.28 7.55 -10.35
CA CYS A 82 5.60 8.09 -10.05
C CYS A 82 6.22 7.31 -8.89
N GLU A 83 6.37 6.01 -9.12
CA GLU A 83 6.74 5.03 -8.09
C GLU A 83 8.24 4.74 -8.19
N VAL A 84 9.04 5.76 -7.84
CA VAL A 84 10.50 5.69 -7.87
C VAL A 84 11.09 5.76 -6.46
N SER A 85 12.22 5.09 -6.28
CA SER A 85 12.92 5.05 -5.01
C SER A 85 13.58 6.38 -4.64
N PRO A 86 13.88 6.60 -3.34
CA PRO A 86 14.72 7.72 -2.91
C PRO A 86 16.10 7.74 -3.59
N ALA A 87 16.65 6.58 -3.97
CA ALA A 87 17.94 6.50 -4.64
C ALA A 87 17.86 7.03 -6.08
N PHE A 88 16.79 6.68 -6.81
CA PHE A 88 16.55 7.22 -8.14
C PHE A 88 16.39 8.74 -8.14
N LEU A 89 15.61 9.28 -7.19
CA LEU A 89 15.41 10.72 -7.05
C LEU A 89 16.73 11.50 -6.83
N LYS A 90 17.73 10.90 -6.18
CA LYS A 90 19.05 11.54 -5.97
C LYS A 90 19.84 11.72 -7.26
N HIS A 91 19.54 10.96 -8.31
CA HIS A 91 20.19 11.16 -9.60
C HIS A 91 19.69 12.41 -10.33
N LEU A 92 18.46 12.86 -10.06
CA LEU A 92 17.79 13.89 -10.84
C LEU A 92 18.27 15.29 -10.43
N SER A 93 18.60 16.11 -11.43
CA SER A 93 19.05 17.49 -11.19
C SER A 93 17.87 18.37 -10.79
N PRO A 94 17.93 19.07 -9.63
CA PRO A 94 16.83 19.94 -9.20
C PRO A 94 16.49 21.06 -10.17
N LEU A 95 17.47 21.50 -10.98
CA LEU A 95 17.38 22.56 -11.98
C LEU A 95 17.20 22.02 -13.41
N SER A 96 16.91 20.73 -13.59
CA SER A 96 16.57 20.22 -14.92
C SER A 96 15.37 21.00 -15.47
N PRO A 97 15.37 21.37 -16.77
CA PRO A 97 14.21 21.93 -17.46
C PRO A 97 12.94 21.08 -17.31
N MET A 98 13.09 19.79 -17.04
CA MET A 98 11.98 18.91 -16.69
C MET A 98 11.24 19.36 -15.42
N PHE A 99 11.86 20.07 -14.48
CA PHE A 99 11.21 20.55 -13.26
C PHE A 99 10.88 22.04 -13.28
N THR A 100 11.12 22.72 -14.40
CA THR A 100 10.76 24.14 -14.55
C THR A 100 9.35 24.33 -15.11
N THR A 101 8.59 23.24 -15.32
CA THR A 101 7.17 23.29 -15.71
C THR A 101 6.28 22.80 -14.55
N PRO A 102 5.02 23.25 -14.45
CA PRO A 102 4.09 22.80 -13.41
C PRO A 102 3.90 21.27 -13.38
N GLU A 103 3.88 20.62 -14.54
CA GLU A 103 3.72 19.16 -14.66
C GLU A 103 4.92 18.42 -14.08
N GLY A 104 6.11 18.95 -14.33
CA GLY A 104 7.36 18.43 -13.79
C GLY A 104 7.47 18.54 -12.27
N GLU A 105 7.13 19.72 -11.73
CA GLU A 105 7.10 19.95 -10.29
C GLU A 105 6.06 19.06 -9.60
N ALA A 106 4.87 18.93 -10.19
CA ALA A 106 3.83 18.03 -9.71
C ALA A 106 4.30 16.58 -9.69
N TRP A 107 4.97 16.12 -10.76
CA TRP A 107 5.56 14.78 -10.80
C TRP A 107 6.58 14.57 -9.67
N ARG A 108 7.52 15.51 -9.51
CA ARG A 108 8.58 15.41 -8.49
C ARG A 108 7.99 15.35 -7.08
N SER A 109 6.95 16.11 -6.84
CA SER A 109 6.21 16.12 -5.58
C SER A 109 5.57 14.77 -5.29
N ARG A 110 4.88 14.18 -6.27
CA ARG A 110 4.28 12.84 -6.11
C ARG A 110 5.35 11.75 -5.93
N ALA A 111 6.45 11.80 -6.68
CA ALA A 111 7.56 10.86 -6.57
C ALA A 111 8.23 10.92 -5.18
N THR A 112 8.45 12.14 -4.68
CA THR A 112 8.98 12.37 -3.33
C THR A 112 8.03 11.82 -2.26
N ALA A 113 6.72 12.06 -2.40
CA ALA A 113 5.72 11.54 -1.49
C ALA A 113 5.67 10.00 -1.48
N HIS A 114 5.80 9.36 -2.65
CA HIS A 114 5.90 7.91 -2.75
C HIS A 114 7.17 7.37 -2.06
N ALA A 115 8.33 7.94 -2.37
CA ALA A 115 9.62 7.55 -1.78
C ALA A 115 9.62 7.67 -0.24
N GLN A 116 9.02 8.75 0.29
CA GLN A 116 8.82 8.93 1.74
C GLN A 116 7.87 7.88 2.32
N ARG A 117 6.78 7.55 1.62
CA ARG A 117 5.85 6.50 2.05
C ARG A 117 6.52 5.13 2.07
N GLN A 118 7.31 4.80 1.05
CA GLN A 118 8.07 3.54 0.99
C GLN A 118 8.99 3.39 2.21
N ALA A 119 9.74 4.45 2.56
CA ALA A 119 10.61 4.44 3.74
C ALA A 119 9.82 4.27 5.06
N ARG A 120 8.62 4.85 5.16
CA ARG A 120 7.74 4.70 6.34
C ARG A 120 7.08 3.31 6.38
N SER A 121 6.70 2.76 5.23
CA SER A 121 6.15 1.41 5.09
C SER A 121 7.17 0.35 5.49
N GLN A 122 8.46 0.51 5.15
CA GLN A 122 9.54 -0.37 5.61
C GLN A 122 9.63 -0.45 7.15
N LYS A 123 9.20 0.60 7.87
CA LYS A 123 9.11 0.62 9.34
C LYS A 123 7.74 0.14 9.88
N GLY A 124 6.78 -0.11 8.98
CA GLY A 124 5.40 -0.43 9.31
C GLY A 124 4.56 0.77 9.74
N ASP A 125 5.04 2.01 9.59
CA ASP A 125 4.33 3.19 10.09
C ASP A 125 3.13 3.59 9.21
N VAL A 126 3.09 3.16 7.95
CA VAL A 126 2.01 3.36 6.96
C VAL A 126 1.95 2.13 6.06
N LEU A 127 0.80 1.87 5.43
CA LEU A 127 0.76 0.93 4.30
C LEU A 127 1.40 1.56 3.05
N LEU A 128 2.03 0.73 2.22
CA LEU A 128 2.59 1.15 0.94
C LEU A 128 1.47 1.51 -0.05
N GLY A 129 0.47 0.61 -0.18
CA GLY A 129 -0.73 0.80 -1.01
C GLY A 129 -0.53 0.68 -2.52
N THR A 130 0.69 0.37 -2.96
CA THR A 130 1.08 0.13 -4.36
C THR A 130 1.94 -1.12 -4.41
N TYR A 131 1.52 -2.16 -5.13
CA TYR A 131 2.21 -3.46 -5.18
C TYR A 131 2.31 -3.95 -6.63
N GLY A 132 3.50 -3.84 -7.23
CA GLY A 132 3.73 -4.27 -8.61
C GLY A 132 2.76 -3.63 -9.61
N SER A 133 2.33 -4.42 -10.61
CA SER A 133 1.40 -3.96 -11.65
C SER A 133 -0.08 -3.89 -11.20
N ALA A 134 -0.36 -4.16 -9.92
CA ALA A 134 -1.72 -4.25 -9.39
C ALA A 134 -2.45 -2.89 -9.40
N ARG A 135 -3.46 -2.76 -10.28
CA ARG A 135 -4.33 -1.58 -10.37
C ARG A 135 -5.73 -1.91 -9.87
N GLY A 136 -6.09 -1.38 -8.71
CA GLY A 136 -7.38 -1.61 -8.05
C GLY A 136 -7.60 -3.02 -7.51
N CYS A 137 -6.74 -3.99 -7.88
CA CYS A 137 -6.81 -5.37 -7.43
C CYS A 137 -5.43 -6.03 -7.50
N ILE A 138 -5.04 -6.72 -6.42
CA ILE A 138 -3.76 -7.46 -6.31
C ILE A 138 -3.88 -8.89 -6.87
N SER A 139 -5.08 -9.30 -7.28
CA SER A 139 -5.36 -10.69 -7.68
C SER A 139 -4.52 -11.11 -8.89
N TYR A 140 -4.08 -12.38 -8.89
CA TYR A 140 -3.31 -13.07 -9.95
C TYR A 140 -1.80 -12.76 -10.06
N ASP A 141 -1.27 -11.77 -9.32
CA ASP A 141 0.17 -11.51 -9.24
C ASP A 141 0.73 -12.02 -7.89
N GLU A 142 1.48 -13.12 -7.93
CA GLU A 142 2.05 -13.75 -6.72
C GLU A 142 3.14 -12.89 -6.06
N GLU A 143 3.89 -12.10 -6.83
CA GLU A 143 4.88 -11.18 -6.26
C GLU A 143 4.18 -10.04 -5.52
N ALA A 144 3.16 -9.44 -6.15
CA ALA A 144 2.35 -8.39 -5.53
C ALA A 144 1.62 -8.89 -4.26
N LYS A 145 1.09 -10.12 -4.28
CA LYS A 145 0.48 -10.77 -3.10
C LYS A 145 1.47 -10.95 -1.95
N ASN A 146 2.68 -11.42 -2.25
CA ASN A 146 3.72 -11.60 -1.24
C ASN A 146 4.17 -10.27 -0.64
N ALA A 147 4.34 -9.24 -1.48
CA ALA A 147 4.66 -7.88 -1.03
C ALA A 147 3.54 -7.31 -0.15
N PHE A 148 2.27 -7.45 -0.57
CA PHE A 148 1.09 -7.04 0.17
C PHE A 148 0.98 -7.73 1.54
N LYS A 149 1.17 -9.05 1.58
CA LYS A 149 1.18 -9.82 2.83
C LYS A 149 2.25 -9.31 3.79
N ALA A 150 3.47 -9.13 3.30
CA ALA A 150 4.59 -8.68 4.13
C ALA A 150 4.35 -7.26 4.68
N ASP A 151 3.83 -6.34 3.86
CA ASP A 151 3.51 -4.98 4.28
C ASP A 151 2.37 -4.94 5.30
N SER A 152 1.28 -5.66 5.04
CA SER A 152 0.11 -5.71 5.92
C SER A 152 0.45 -6.29 7.30
N ILE A 153 1.20 -7.39 7.35
CA ILE A 153 1.65 -7.99 8.62
C ILE A 153 2.55 -7.01 9.38
N ARG A 154 3.48 -6.35 8.68
CA ARG A 154 4.40 -5.39 9.31
C ARG A 154 3.66 -4.18 9.87
N TYR A 155 2.72 -3.63 9.12
CA TYR A 155 1.84 -2.54 9.56
C TYR A 155 1.02 -2.94 10.79
N LEU A 156 0.36 -4.09 10.77
CA LEU A 156 -0.46 -4.56 11.89
C LEU A 156 0.36 -4.89 13.13
N LYS A 157 1.58 -5.43 12.99
CA LYS A 157 2.50 -5.62 14.13
C LYS A 157 2.91 -4.28 14.74
N ARG A 158 3.17 -3.27 13.92
CA ARG A 158 3.48 -1.92 14.37
C ARG A 158 2.29 -1.27 15.07
N LEU A 159 1.09 -1.47 14.55
CA LEU A 159 -0.17 -1.02 15.17
C LEU A 159 -0.43 -1.71 16.51
N ALA A 160 -0.23 -3.03 16.60
CA ALA A 160 -0.36 -3.77 17.84
C ALA A 160 0.55 -3.20 18.95
N LYS A 161 1.82 -2.92 18.60
CA LYS A 161 2.76 -2.27 19.51
C LYS A 161 2.34 -0.86 19.92
N ALA A 162 1.71 -0.10 19.02
CA ALA A 162 1.27 1.27 19.31
C ALA A 162 -0.02 1.33 20.16
N LEU A 163 -0.87 0.32 20.04
CA LEU A 163 -2.08 0.15 20.86
C LEU A 163 -1.76 -0.38 22.26
N ASP A 164 -0.73 -1.24 22.37
CA ASP A 164 -0.24 -1.80 23.64
C ASP A 164 -1.32 -2.54 24.45
N TYR A 165 -2.25 -3.18 23.74
CA TYR A 165 -3.24 -4.08 24.32
C TYR A 165 -2.76 -5.53 24.24
N PRO A 166 -3.16 -6.40 25.19
CA PRO A 166 -2.84 -7.82 25.11
C PRO A 166 -3.54 -8.50 23.94
N THR A 167 -2.98 -9.63 23.48
CA THR A 167 -3.63 -10.49 22.49
C THR A 167 -5.00 -10.94 22.99
N ALA A 168 -6.00 -10.94 22.12
CA ALA A 168 -7.35 -11.42 22.46
C ALA A 168 -7.34 -12.87 22.96
N GLU A 169 -8.21 -13.19 23.93
CA GLU A 169 -8.32 -14.53 24.50
C GLU A 169 -8.62 -15.59 23.41
N GLY A 170 -8.03 -16.78 23.56
CA GLY A 170 -8.19 -17.88 22.61
C GLY A 170 -7.39 -17.72 21.30
N ARG A 171 -6.58 -16.65 21.15
CA ARG A 171 -5.71 -16.46 19.98
C ARG A 171 -4.24 -16.66 20.33
N PRO A 172 -3.48 -17.44 19.52
CA PRO A 172 -2.06 -17.67 19.76
C PRO A 172 -1.21 -16.43 19.44
N HIS A 173 -1.67 -15.58 18.53
CA HIS A 173 -0.97 -14.38 18.09
C HIS A 173 -1.96 -13.24 17.87
N ALA A 174 -1.53 -12.00 18.18
CA ALA A 174 -2.30 -10.80 17.91
C ALA A 174 -2.55 -10.59 16.41
N VAL A 175 -1.55 -10.87 15.56
CA VAL A 175 -1.61 -10.69 14.11
C VAL A 175 -1.65 -12.04 13.41
N THR A 176 -2.62 -12.23 12.52
CA THR A 176 -2.79 -13.44 11.71
C THR A 176 -2.92 -13.12 10.22
N TRP A 177 -2.72 -14.13 9.38
CA TRP A 177 -2.91 -14.05 7.94
C TRP A 177 -3.90 -15.13 7.50
N ASN A 178 -4.94 -14.74 6.76
CA ASN A 178 -5.86 -15.68 6.13
C ASN A 178 -5.67 -15.62 4.62
N ALA A 179 -5.18 -16.73 4.04
CA ALA A 179 -4.94 -16.83 2.60
C ALA A 179 -6.23 -16.99 1.77
N GLY A 180 -7.31 -17.46 2.39
CA GLY A 180 -8.62 -17.70 1.76
C GLY A 180 -9.70 -16.70 2.20
N GLY A 181 -9.30 -15.50 2.63
CA GLY A 181 -10.20 -14.43 3.07
C GLY A 181 -11.18 -13.95 2.00
N VAL A 182 -12.01 -12.97 2.34
CA VAL A 182 -13.05 -12.42 1.41
C VAL A 182 -12.41 -11.89 0.12
N ALA A 183 -11.13 -11.51 0.17
CA ALA A 183 -10.31 -11.18 -0.99
C ALA A 183 -9.46 -12.39 -1.45
N VAL A 184 -9.48 -12.68 -2.76
CA VAL A 184 -8.62 -13.69 -3.44
C VAL A 184 -7.10 -13.44 -3.22
N SER A 185 -6.75 -12.23 -2.76
CA SER A 185 -5.39 -11.80 -2.42
C SER A 185 -4.97 -12.09 -0.97
N GLY A 186 -5.88 -12.62 -0.14
CA GLY A 186 -5.71 -12.82 1.30
C GLY A 186 -5.97 -11.57 2.14
N GLU A 187 -6.00 -11.74 3.46
CA GLU A 187 -6.26 -10.69 4.45
C GLU A 187 -5.36 -10.85 5.68
N ALA A 188 -4.83 -9.73 6.17
CA ALA A 188 -4.13 -9.67 7.46
C ALA A 188 -5.08 -9.16 8.53
N MET A 189 -5.09 -9.80 9.69
CA MET A 189 -5.97 -9.42 10.79
C MET A 189 -5.18 -9.16 12.07
N LEU A 190 -5.65 -8.24 12.89
CA LEU A 190 -5.16 -7.94 14.23
C LEU A 190 -6.33 -8.04 15.20
N HIS A 191 -6.14 -8.78 16.30
CA HIS A 191 -7.13 -8.92 17.36
C HIS A 191 -6.49 -8.69 18.73
N LEU A 192 -6.92 -7.66 19.44
CA LEU A 192 -6.41 -7.31 20.76
C LEU A 192 -7.55 -7.14 21.77
N GLN A 193 -7.31 -7.54 23.01
CA GLN A 193 -8.25 -7.38 24.11
C GLN A 193 -8.18 -5.95 24.66
N VAL A 194 -9.28 -5.20 24.57
CA VAL A 194 -9.38 -3.82 25.06
C VAL A 194 -9.82 -3.79 26.53
N ASP A 195 -10.84 -4.59 26.87
CA ASP A 195 -11.38 -4.79 28.23
C ASP A 195 -12.07 -6.15 28.32
N ALA A 196 -12.50 -6.58 29.51
CA ALA A 196 -13.30 -7.80 29.69
C ALA A 196 -14.55 -7.77 28.79
N GLY A 197 -14.60 -8.68 27.81
CA GLY A 197 -15.71 -8.73 26.87
C GLY A 197 -15.55 -7.89 25.60
N LEU A 198 -14.50 -7.08 25.46
CA LEU A 198 -14.29 -6.17 24.33
C LEU A 198 -12.96 -6.41 23.61
N ILE A 199 -13.03 -6.70 22.31
CA ILE A 199 -11.87 -6.89 21.43
C ILE A 199 -11.87 -5.77 20.39
N VAL A 200 -10.69 -5.25 20.04
CA VAL A 200 -10.51 -4.50 18.79
C VAL A 200 -10.02 -5.45 17.71
N MET A 201 -10.73 -5.48 16.60
CA MET A 201 -10.32 -6.16 15.38
C MET A 201 -9.93 -5.13 14.32
N VAL A 202 -8.78 -5.31 13.68
CA VAL A 202 -8.33 -4.52 12.53
C VAL A 202 -8.02 -5.48 11.39
N GLU A 203 -8.52 -5.20 10.20
CA GLU A 203 -8.30 -5.97 8.99
C GLU A 203 -7.61 -5.09 7.93
N VAL A 204 -6.65 -5.69 7.24
CA VAL A 204 -6.05 -5.14 6.02
C VAL A 204 -6.28 -6.16 4.91
N PHE A 205 -7.01 -5.75 3.88
CA PHE A 205 -7.40 -6.64 2.78
C PHE A 205 -7.35 -5.90 1.44
N ALA A 206 -7.33 -6.66 0.34
CA ALA A 206 -7.28 -6.14 -1.01
C ALA A 206 -8.47 -6.63 -1.85
N SER A 207 -9.61 -5.96 -1.72
CA SER A 207 -10.84 -6.33 -2.44
C SER A 207 -11.34 -5.25 -3.40
N GLY A 208 -10.79 -4.04 -3.37
CA GLY A 208 -11.29 -2.92 -4.18
C GLY A 208 -12.71 -2.44 -3.81
N THR A 209 -13.37 -3.02 -2.81
CA THR A 209 -14.80 -2.80 -2.53
C THR A 209 -15.12 -1.64 -1.59
N SER A 210 -14.12 -0.86 -1.13
CA SER A 210 -14.35 0.33 -0.31
C SER A 210 -13.98 1.61 -1.06
N GLY A 211 -14.69 2.72 -0.80
CA GLY A 211 -14.36 4.04 -1.37
C GLY A 211 -13.08 4.68 -0.83
N ARG A 212 -12.32 3.97 0.01
CA ARG A 212 -11.09 4.45 0.67
C ARG A 212 -9.91 3.51 0.44
N THR A 213 -9.88 2.90 -0.73
CA THR A 213 -8.80 2.00 -1.16
C THR A 213 -7.57 2.77 -1.64
N SER A 214 -6.44 2.08 -1.55
CA SER A 214 -5.19 2.47 -2.18
C SER A 214 -5.21 2.21 -3.70
N PRO A 215 -4.23 2.72 -4.47
CA PRO A 215 -4.13 2.45 -5.89
C PRO A 215 -4.15 0.96 -6.26
N SER A 216 -3.60 0.07 -5.42
CA SER A 216 -3.68 -1.37 -5.63
C SER A 216 -4.91 -2.05 -5.02
N GLY A 217 -5.89 -1.29 -4.52
CA GLY A 217 -7.15 -1.83 -3.99
C GLY A 217 -7.11 -2.26 -2.54
N THR A 218 -6.02 -2.02 -1.81
CA THR A 218 -5.91 -2.29 -0.37
C THR A 218 -6.72 -1.30 0.45
N ALA A 219 -7.42 -1.80 1.47
CA ALA A 219 -8.14 -1.00 2.46
C ALA A 219 -7.81 -1.46 3.90
N ILE A 220 -8.12 -0.59 4.85
CA ILE A 220 -8.10 -0.88 6.28
C ILE A 220 -9.53 -0.83 6.79
N MET A 221 -9.91 -1.81 7.60
CA MET A 221 -11.14 -1.80 8.38
C MET A 221 -10.79 -2.01 9.85
N TRP A 222 -11.51 -1.38 10.76
CA TRP A 222 -11.46 -1.78 12.16
C TRP A 222 -12.82 -1.68 12.83
N ARG A 223 -13.03 -2.45 13.90
CA ARG A 223 -14.23 -2.41 14.73
C ARG A 223 -13.96 -2.96 16.12
N PHE A 224 -14.90 -2.72 17.03
CA PHE A 224 -14.97 -3.45 18.28
C PHE A 224 -15.88 -4.67 18.16
N GLU A 225 -15.48 -5.77 18.78
CA GLU A 225 -16.19 -7.03 18.83
C GLU A 225 -16.38 -7.47 20.28
N ASN A 226 -17.47 -8.19 20.55
CA ASN A 226 -17.64 -8.85 21.84
C ASN A 226 -16.80 -10.12 21.88
N SER A 227 -16.06 -10.35 22.97
CA SER A 227 -15.13 -11.49 23.09
C SER A 227 -15.79 -12.86 22.98
N THR A 228 -17.10 -12.94 23.20
CA THR A 228 -17.85 -14.20 23.15
C THR A 228 -18.26 -14.63 21.74
N GLY A 229 -18.16 -13.75 20.73
CA GLY A 229 -18.57 -14.01 19.34
C GLY A 229 -20.05 -14.41 19.16
N LYS A 230 -20.83 -14.49 20.25
CA LYS A 230 -22.21 -14.95 20.27
C LYS A 230 -23.15 -13.75 20.25
N GLY A 231 -23.70 -13.50 19.07
CA GLY A 231 -24.63 -12.43 18.79
C GLY A 231 -24.01 -11.46 17.79
N ASN A 232 -24.45 -11.55 16.53
CA ASN A 232 -24.05 -10.71 15.37
C ASN A 232 -24.32 -9.20 15.53
N ARG A 233 -24.47 -8.70 16.76
CA ARG A 233 -24.52 -7.26 17.05
C ARG A 233 -23.11 -6.82 17.40
N TYR A 234 -22.37 -6.41 16.38
CA TYR A 234 -21.17 -5.61 16.60
C TYR A 234 -21.57 -4.39 17.44
N PRO A 235 -20.93 -4.15 18.60
CA PRO A 235 -21.25 -2.99 19.42
C PRO A 235 -21.00 -1.67 18.68
N HIS A 236 -20.20 -1.71 17.59
CA HIS A 236 -19.81 -0.56 16.81
C HIS A 236 -19.77 -0.90 15.30
N PRO A 237 -20.22 0.00 14.41
CA PRO A 237 -20.11 -0.21 12.96
C PRO A 237 -18.65 -0.26 12.50
N ASN A 238 -18.40 -0.98 11.40
CA ASN A 238 -17.10 -1.02 10.72
C ASN A 238 -16.60 0.39 10.43
N GLN A 239 -15.36 0.67 10.82
CA GLN A 239 -14.67 1.92 10.55
C GLN A 239 -13.70 1.72 9.40
N TRP A 240 -13.70 2.70 8.49
CA TRP A 240 -12.96 2.65 7.23
C TRP A 240 -11.98 3.83 7.17
N PRO A 241 -10.85 3.81 7.90
CA PRO A 241 -9.86 4.87 7.81
C PRO A 241 -9.24 4.93 6.40
N LEU A 242 -8.58 6.04 6.08
CA LEU A 242 -7.76 6.11 4.89
C LEU A 242 -6.59 5.13 5.03
N TRP A 243 -6.30 4.38 3.98
CA TRP A 243 -5.17 3.44 3.93
C TRP A 243 -3.81 4.11 4.17
N SER A 244 -3.71 5.40 3.87
CA SER A 244 -2.51 6.22 4.05
C SER A 244 -2.32 6.74 5.48
N LEU A 245 -3.27 6.45 6.38
CA LEU A 245 -3.22 6.85 7.77
C LEU A 245 -2.05 6.17 8.48
N SER A 246 -1.29 6.95 9.25
CA SER A 246 -0.17 6.40 9.98
C SER A 246 -0.62 5.58 11.18
N VAL A 247 0.23 4.63 11.60
CA VAL A 247 -0.01 3.82 12.79
C VAL A 247 -0.29 4.69 14.03
N PRO A 248 0.50 5.74 14.35
CA PRO A 248 0.19 6.59 15.51
C PRO A 248 -1.18 7.25 15.44
N GLU A 249 -1.59 7.70 14.25
CA GLU A 249 -2.90 8.34 14.05
C GLU A 249 -4.05 7.32 14.20
N LEU A 250 -3.91 6.14 13.60
CA LEU A 250 -4.90 5.06 13.72
C LEU A 250 -5.00 4.56 15.16
N ALA A 251 -3.86 4.33 15.82
CA ALA A 251 -3.81 3.89 17.21
C ALA A 251 -4.46 4.92 18.16
N ARG A 252 -4.28 6.22 17.90
CA ARG A 252 -4.95 7.27 18.66
C ARG A 252 -6.47 7.23 18.43
N ALA A 253 -6.91 7.15 17.17
CA ALA A 253 -8.33 7.09 16.84
C ALA A 253 -9.04 5.89 17.50
N ILE A 254 -8.40 4.72 17.49
CA ILE A 254 -8.92 3.51 18.16
C ILE A 254 -8.98 3.70 19.68
N ARG A 255 -7.92 4.24 20.31
CA ARG A 255 -7.88 4.48 21.76
C ARG A 255 -8.92 5.49 22.22
N ASP A 256 -9.09 6.58 21.47
CA ASP A 256 -10.08 7.60 21.78
C ASP A 256 -11.51 7.01 21.73
N GLU A 257 -11.80 6.17 20.73
CA GLU A 257 -13.09 5.51 20.63
C GLU A 257 -13.29 4.42 21.68
N ALA A 258 -12.24 3.66 22.02
CA ALA A 258 -12.27 2.69 23.12
C ALA A 258 -12.60 3.38 24.45
N ALA A 259 -11.94 4.50 24.75
CA ALA A 259 -12.19 5.29 25.96
C ALA A 259 -13.65 5.79 26.01
N ARG A 260 -14.18 6.28 24.87
CA ARG A 260 -15.61 6.65 24.78
C ARG A 260 -16.51 5.47 25.04
N PHE A 261 -16.23 4.32 24.44
CA PHE A 261 -17.04 3.12 24.60
C PHE A 261 -17.07 2.63 26.05
N LEU A 262 -15.92 2.57 26.72
CA LEU A 262 -15.80 2.14 28.12
C LEU A 262 -16.36 3.16 29.11
N SER A 263 -16.36 4.44 28.76
CA SER A 263 -16.93 5.51 29.59
C SER A 263 -18.47 5.60 29.54
N ARG A 264 -19.12 4.92 28.59
CA ARG A 264 -20.59 4.93 28.50
C ARG A 264 -21.16 4.14 29.69
N PRO A 265 -22.03 4.74 30.52
CA PRO A 265 -22.73 3.97 31.54
C PRO A 265 -23.49 2.84 30.85
N ALA A 266 -23.40 1.62 31.39
CA ALA A 266 -24.22 0.52 30.96
C ALA A 266 -25.67 1.02 30.96
N GLN A 267 -26.32 1.07 29.79
CA GLN A 267 -27.75 1.30 29.73
C GLN A 267 -28.39 0.11 30.44
N VAL A 268 -28.66 0.27 31.74
CA VAL A 268 -29.54 -0.62 32.48
C VAL A 268 -30.87 -0.56 31.73
N PRO A 269 -31.37 -1.66 31.17
CA PRO A 269 -32.71 -1.68 30.63
C PRO A 269 -33.62 -1.25 31.78
N ALA A 270 -34.32 -0.13 31.62
CA ALA A 270 -35.36 0.25 32.56
C ALA A 270 -36.33 -0.93 32.63
N LEU A 271 -36.31 -1.65 33.76
CA LEU A 271 -37.33 -2.64 34.07
C LEU A 271 -38.67 -1.91 33.91
N PRO A 272 -39.60 -2.41 33.07
CA PRO A 272 -40.90 -1.80 32.93
C PRO A 272 -41.51 -1.76 34.33
N THR A 273 -41.70 -0.54 34.84
CA THR A 273 -42.32 -0.31 36.13
C THR A 273 -43.72 -0.90 36.02
N ALA A 274 -44.00 -1.94 36.80
CA ALA A 274 -45.29 -2.58 36.84
C ALA A 274 -46.36 -1.50 37.09
N LEU A 275 -47.31 -1.38 36.16
CA LEU A 275 -48.47 -0.52 36.32
C LEU A 275 -49.27 -1.00 37.55
N PRO A 276 -49.69 -0.10 38.45
CA PRO A 276 -50.54 -0.49 39.56
C PRO A 276 -51.89 -0.97 39.01
N VAL A 277 -52.32 -2.14 39.49
CA VAL A 277 -53.66 -2.67 39.26
C VAL A 277 -54.64 -1.74 39.96
N ALA A 278 -55.43 -0.99 39.19
CA ALA A 278 -56.56 -0.23 39.72
C ALA A 278 -57.63 -1.21 40.18
N SER A 279 -58.05 -1.05 41.44
CA SER A 279 -59.18 -1.76 42.08
C SER A 279 -60.51 -1.12 41.68
#